data_AF-A0A7J2ISB3-F1
#
_entry.id   AF-A0A7J2ISB3-F1
#
_cell.length_a   1.000
_cell.length_b   1.000
_cell.length_c   1.000
_cell.angle_alpha   90.00
_cell.angle_beta   90.00
_cell.angle_gamma   90.00
#
_symmetry.space_group_name_H-M   'P 1'
#
loop_
_entity.id
_entity.type
_entity.pdbx_description
1 polymer ?
#
loop_
_entity_poly.entity_id
_entity_poly.type
_entity_poly.pdbx_seq_one_letter_code
_entity_poly.pdbx_strand_id
1 'polypeptide(L)'
;MVRITMVGYQFRPSLLEAVKKANKVTNNALNFKFYNTHDIDKELIDLDLFVKDLRDSDIVLIDVRGGDTSSKLIVDTLKDLQNTVVVFVGGSSEIINLTRMGSFSIRKFSSLR
;
A
#
# COMPACT_ATOMS: atom_id res chain seq x y z
N MET A 1 -14.94 -8.42 -6.19
CA MET A 1 -14.39 -7.06 -6.40
C MET A 1 -13.05 -7.00 -5.72
N VAL A 2 -11.98 -6.66 -6.43
CA VAL A 2 -10.61 -6.62 -5.90
C VAL A 2 -10.43 -5.35 -5.09
N ARG A 3 -10.03 -5.49 -3.82
CA ARG A 3 -9.80 -4.39 -2.88
C ARG A 3 -8.36 -3.92 -2.98
N ILE A 4 -8.18 -2.64 -3.28
CA ILE A 4 -6.87 -2.03 -3.45
C ILE A 4 -6.74 -0.88 -2.46
N THR A 5 -5.74 -0.93 -1.59
CA THR A 5 -5.38 0.20 -0.74
C THR A 5 -4.09 0.84 -1.24
N MET A 6 -4.12 2.13 -1.49
CA MET A 6 -2.95 2.92 -1.86
C MET A 6 -2.61 3.89 -0.73
N VAL A 7 -1.37 3.82 -0.25
CA VAL A 7 -0.81 4.76 0.72
C VAL A 7 0.30 5.55 0.06
N GLY A 8 0.25 6.87 0.15
CA GLY A 8 1.33 7.68 -0.41
C GLY A 8 1.21 9.17 -0.15
N TYR A 9 2.20 9.90 -0.66
CA TYR A 9 2.21 11.35 -0.64
C TYR A 9 1.56 11.90 -1.91
N GLN A 10 0.82 13.00 -1.81
CA GLN A 10 0.34 13.80 -2.94
C GLN A 10 -0.51 13.04 -3.98
N PHE A 11 -1.79 12.82 -3.68
CA PHE A 11 -2.73 12.34 -4.68
C PHE A 11 -3.01 13.43 -5.73
N ARG A 12 -2.45 13.23 -6.93
CA ARG A 12 -2.59 14.16 -8.07
C ARG A 12 -3.82 13.82 -8.91
N PRO A 13 -4.40 14.78 -9.66
CA PRO A 13 -5.48 14.52 -10.61
C PRO A 13 -5.18 13.39 -11.61
N SER A 14 -3.90 13.22 -11.99
CA SER A 14 -3.48 12.12 -12.86
C SER A 14 -3.75 10.74 -12.28
N LEU A 15 -3.64 10.56 -10.96
CA LEU A 15 -3.96 9.29 -10.29
C LEU A 15 -5.47 9.01 -10.36
N LEU A 16 -6.29 10.03 -10.11
CA LEU A 16 -7.75 9.91 -10.25
C LEU A 16 -8.13 9.47 -11.69
N GLU A 17 -7.52 10.09 -12.70
CA GLU A 17 -7.74 9.72 -14.10
C GLU A 17 -7.24 8.30 -14.42
N ALA A 18 -6.13 7.87 -13.83
CA ALA A 18 -5.64 6.50 -13.95
C ALA A 18 -6.64 5.49 -13.36
N VAL A 19 -7.18 5.76 -12.17
CA VAL A 19 -8.17 4.91 -11.50
C VAL A 19 -9.45 4.82 -12.32
N LYS A 20 -9.97 5.94 -12.84
CA LYS A 20 -11.14 5.95 -13.73
C LYS A 20 -10.90 5.08 -14.97
N LYS A 21 -9.73 5.21 -15.61
CA LYS A 21 -9.37 4.39 -16.78
C LYS A 21 -9.26 2.92 -16.43
N ALA A 22 -8.61 2.57 -15.31
CA ALA A 22 -8.48 1.20 -14.85
C ALA A 22 -9.85 0.57 -14.55
N ASN A 23 -10.74 1.29 -13.87
CA ASN A 23 -12.10 0.83 -13.61
C ASN A 23 -12.93 0.66 -14.89
N LYS A 24 -12.78 1.55 -15.87
CA LYS A 24 -13.43 1.40 -17.17
C LYS A 24 -13.00 0.11 -17.89
N VAL A 25 -11.69 -0.19 -17.90
CA VAL A 25 -11.13 -1.39 -18.55
C VAL A 25 -11.52 -2.67 -17.82
N THR A 26 -11.65 -2.62 -16.49
CA THR A 26 -11.94 -3.78 -15.64
C THR A 26 -13.44 -3.95 -15.33
N ASN A 27 -14.31 -3.16 -15.97
CA ASN A 27 -15.75 -3.14 -15.71
C ASN A 27 -16.09 -2.93 -14.21
N ASN A 28 -15.42 -1.95 -13.59
CA ASN A 28 -15.53 -1.60 -12.17
C ASN A 28 -15.23 -2.75 -11.19
N ALA A 29 -14.38 -3.71 -11.59
CA ALA A 29 -13.99 -4.81 -10.72
C ALA A 29 -12.99 -4.41 -9.61
N LEU A 30 -12.46 -3.18 -9.63
CA LEU A 30 -11.47 -2.69 -8.66
C LEU A 30 -12.11 -1.67 -7.71
N ASN A 31 -11.88 -1.83 -6.42
CA ASN A 31 -12.30 -0.89 -5.39
C ASN A 31 -11.05 -0.28 -4.73
N PHE A 32 -10.81 1.01 -4.98
CA PHE A 32 -9.64 1.72 -4.48
C PHE A 32 -9.96 2.52 -3.22
N LYS A 33 -9.09 2.41 -2.22
CA LYS A 33 -9.02 3.29 -1.05
C LYS A 33 -7.68 4.01 -1.04
N PHE A 34 -7.70 5.29 -0.70
CA PHE A 34 -6.53 6.17 -0.71
C PHE A 34 -6.29 6.73 0.69
N TYR A 35 -5.07 6.57 1.18
CA TYR A 35 -4.63 7.07 2.47
C TYR A 35 -3.42 7.98 2.30
N ASN A 36 -3.56 9.24 2.71
CA ASN A 36 -2.45 10.17 2.74
C ASN A 36 -1.63 9.91 4.01
N THR A 37 -0.32 9.77 3.85
CA THR A 37 0.62 9.61 4.97
C THR A 37 0.51 10.75 5.98
N HIS A 38 0.30 11.99 5.53
CA HIS A 38 0.10 13.14 6.43
C HIS A 38 -1.08 12.93 7.39
N ASP A 39 -2.21 12.45 6.86
CA ASP A 39 -3.42 12.27 7.66
C ASP A 39 -3.24 11.12 8.66
N ILE A 40 -2.52 10.07 8.28
CA ILE A 40 -2.13 8.98 9.18
C ILE A 40 -1.20 9.50 10.29
N ASP A 41 -0.12 10.18 9.92
CA ASP A 41 0.92 10.63 10.86
C ASP A 41 0.43 11.72 11.82
N LYS A 42 -0.61 12.46 11.42
CA LYS A 42 -1.28 13.47 12.25
C LYS A 42 -2.55 12.95 12.93
N GLU A 43 -2.86 11.66 12.78
CA GLU A 43 -4.05 11.01 13.35
C GLU A 43 -5.35 11.76 13.01
N LEU A 44 -5.43 12.30 11.79
CA LEU A 44 -6.61 13.00 11.28
C LEU A 44 -7.67 12.03 10.72
N ILE A 45 -7.40 10.73 10.82
CA ILE A 45 -8.24 9.63 10.38
C ILE A 45 -8.31 8.56 11.46
N ASP A 46 -9.27 7.65 11.32
CA ASP A 46 -9.38 6.44 12.13
C ASP A 46 -8.24 5.45 11.76
N LEU A 47 -7.29 5.29 12.67
CA LEU A 47 -6.14 4.38 12.48
C LEU A 47 -6.55 2.91 12.51
N ASP A 48 -7.58 2.54 13.28
CA ASP A 48 -8.09 1.17 13.33
C ASP A 48 -8.74 0.79 11.99
N LEU A 49 -9.48 1.73 11.40
CA LEU A 49 -10.03 1.57 10.05
C LEU A 49 -8.92 1.44 9.00
N PHE A 50 -7.88 2.27 9.08
CA PHE A 50 -6.72 2.17 8.18
C PHE A 50 -6.04 0.79 8.27
N VAL A 51 -5.76 0.31 9.48
CA VAL A 51 -5.17 -1.01 9.72
C VAL A 51 -6.08 -2.11 9.21
N LYS A 52 -7.39 -2.01 9.45
CA LYS A 52 -8.38 -2.96 8.94
C LYS A 52 -8.39 -2.99 7.41
N ASP A 53 -8.33 -1.84 6.76
CA ASP A 53 -8.30 -1.74 5.31
C ASP A 53 -7.02 -2.33 4.70
N LEU A 54 -5.87 -2.14 5.35
CA LEU A 54 -4.63 -2.83 4.95
C LEU A 54 -4.78 -4.35 5.04
N ARG A 55 -5.33 -4.87 6.15
CA ARG A 55 -5.55 -6.32 6.36
C ARG A 55 -6.49 -6.90 5.32
N ASP A 56 -7.58 -6.18 5.05
CA ASP A 56 -8.65 -6.61 4.14
C ASP A 56 -8.31 -6.38 2.67
N SER A 57 -7.22 -5.69 2.31
CA SER A 57 -6.91 -5.43 0.90
C SER A 57 -6.36 -6.65 0.17
N ASP A 58 -6.74 -6.85 -1.08
CA ASP A 58 -6.13 -7.89 -1.90
C ASP A 58 -4.77 -7.42 -2.45
N ILE A 59 -4.67 -6.12 -2.76
CA ILE A 59 -3.47 -5.43 -3.23
C ILE A 59 -3.20 -4.18 -2.39
N VAL A 60 -1.95 -3.98 -1.98
CA VAL A 60 -1.49 -2.76 -1.31
C VAL A 60 -0.41 -2.08 -2.15
N LEU A 61 -0.61 -0.80 -2.44
CA LEU A 61 0.31 0.05 -3.20
C LEU A 61 0.94 1.07 -2.25
N ILE A 62 2.27 1.10 -2.17
CA ILE A 62 2.99 1.89 -1.16
C ILE A 62 3.94 2.88 -1.85
N ASP A 63 3.75 4.17 -1.57
CA ASP A 63 4.65 5.27 -1.93
C ASP A 63 5.02 6.06 -0.66
N VAL A 64 5.81 5.42 0.21
CA VAL A 64 6.16 5.92 1.55
C VAL A 64 7.68 5.86 1.77
N ARG A 65 8.28 6.90 2.38
CA ARG A 65 9.73 7.02 2.53
C ARG A 65 10.28 6.32 3.79
N GLY A 66 9.48 6.19 4.85
CA GLY A 66 9.83 5.47 6.08
C GLY A 66 10.30 6.35 7.23
N GLY A 67 10.18 5.83 8.47
CA GLY A 67 10.62 6.47 9.71
C GLY A 67 9.50 7.18 10.50
N ASP A 68 8.33 7.30 9.87
CA ASP A 68 7.09 7.93 10.33
C ASP A 68 6.09 6.90 10.90
N THR A 69 5.02 7.37 11.55
CA THR A 69 3.98 6.52 12.17
C THR A 69 3.31 5.62 11.14
N SER A 70 3.01 6.17 9.97
CA SER A 70 2.46 5.46 8.83
C SER A 70 3.34 4.27 8.41
N SER A 71 4.66 4.45 8.31
CA SER A 71 5.57 3.35 7.97
C SER A 71 5.55 2.20 8.97
N LYS A 72 5.49 2.51 10.28
CA LYS A 72 5.42 1.50 11.34
C LYS A 72 4.13 0.70 11.26
N LEU A 73 2.99 1.39 11.16
CA LEU A 73 1.67 0.73 11.03
C LEU A 73 1.59 -0.17 9.81
N ILE A 74 2.12 0.29 8.66
CA ILE A 74 2.16 -0.49 7.42
C ILE A 74 3.01 -1.76 7.60
N VAL A 75 4.23 -1.63 8.13
CA VAL A 75 5.14 -2.76 8.34
C VAL A 75 4.54 -3.76 9.32
N ASP A 76 4.08 -3.30 10.48
CA ASP A 76 3.52 -4.19 11.51
C ASP A 76 2.26 -4.90 11.06
N THR A 77 1.43 -4.23 10.25
CA THR A 77 0.20 -4.83 9.73
C THR A 77 0.49 -5.85 8.63
N LEU A 78 1.40 -5.54 7.70
CA LEU A 78 1.58 -6.33 6.48
C LEU A 78 2.65 -7.41 6.56
N LYS A 79 3.57 -7.38 7.53
CA LYS A 79 4.72 -8.30 7.59
C LYS A 79 4.36 -9.78 7.62
N ASP A 80 3.23 -10.13 8.25
CA ASP A 80 2.78 -11.51 8.44
C ASP A 80 1.63 -11.92 7.49
N LEU A 81 1.23 -11.02 6.59
CA LEU A 81 0.10 -11.24 5.68
C LEU A 81 0.54 -11.63 4.26
N GLN A 82 -0.40 -12.18 3.50
CA GLN A 82 -0.18 -12.69 2.14
C GLN A 82 -0.75 -11.79 1.04
N ASN A 83 -1.15 -10.56 1.36
CA ASN A 83 -1.61 -9.59 0.35
C ASN A 83 -0.54 -9.41 -0.73
N THR A 84 -0.95 -9.06 -1.94
CA THR A 84 -0.01 -8.55 -2.94
C THR A 84 0.43 -7.16 -2.49
N VAL A 85 1.74 -6.91 -2.41
CA VAL A 85 2.27 -5.61 -1.97
C VAL A 85 3.28 -5.12 -3.00
N VAL A 86 3.06 -3.91 -3.51
CA VAL A 86 3.92 -3.24 -4.48
C VAL A 86 4.39 -1.92 -3.88
N VAL A 87 5.69 -1.83 -3.62
CA VAL A 87 6.34 -0.57 -3.22
C VAL A 87 6.87 0.10 -4.48
N PHE A 88 6.46 1.34 -4.75
CA PHE A 88 6.82 2.02 -6.01
C PHE A 88 8.26 2.54 -6.01
N VAL A 89 8.60 3.47 -5.11
CA VAL A 89 9.94 4.10 -5.07
C VAL A 89 10.32 4.46 -3.64
N GLY A 90 11.50 4.04 -3.22
CA GLY A 90 12.07 4.40 -1.93
C GLY A 90 11.36 3.74 -0.74
N GLY A 91 11.81 4.08 0.46
CA GLY A 91 11.37 3.45 1.69
C GLY A 91 12.54 3.04 2.57
N SER A 92 12.25 2.75 3.84
CA SER A 92 13.16 1.99 4.68
C SER A 92 13.33 0.57 4.12
N SER A 93 14.41 -0.12 4.49
CA SER A 93 14.61 -1.53 4.15
C SER A 93 13.41 -2.39 4.58
N GLU A 94 12.77 -2.05 5.69
CA GLU A 94 11.57 -2.71 6.20
C GLU A 94 10.38 -2.57 5.23
N ILE A 95 10.09 -1.37 4.73
CA ILE A 95 9.03 -1.15 3.74
C ILE A 95 9.35 -1.90 2.46
N ILE A 96 10.57 -1.75 1.94
CA ILE A 96 10.99 -2.38 0.68
C ILE A 96 10.77 -3.90 0.78
N ASN A 97 11.19 -4.52 1.89
CA ASN A 97 11.04 -5.96 2.14
C ASN A 97 9.60 -6.47 2.20
N LEU A 98 8.59 -5.59 2.27
CA LEU A 98 7.19 -6.00 2.14
C LEU A 98 6.83 -6.39 0.70
N THR A 99 7.57 -5.92 -0.32
CA THR A 99 7.26 -6.16 -1.73
C THR A 99 7.13 -7.67 -2.02
N ARG A 100 5.94 -8.06 -2.51
CA ARG A 100 5.61 -9.44 -2.87
C ARG A 100 4.47 -9.50 -3.88
N MET A 101 4.60 -10.38 -4.88
CA MET A 101 3.62 -10.59 -5.95
C MET A 101 3.61 -12.07 -6.32
N GLY A 102 2.63 -12.83 -5.81
CA GLY A 102 2.61 -14.28 -5.96
C GLY A 102 3.86 -14.93 -5.36
N SER A 103 4.61 -15.67 -6.16
CA SER A 103 5.85 -16.34 -5.70
C SER A 103 7.04 -15.40 -5.53
N PHE A 104 6.99 -14.21 -6.17
CA PHE A 104 8.02 -13.19 -6.07
C PHE A 104 7.95 -12.47 -4.72
N SER A 105 9.10 -12.32 -4.05
CA SER A 105 9.24 -11.52 -2.84
C SER A 105 10.66 -10.97 -2.75
N ILE A 106 10.80 -9.66 -2.55
CA ILE A 106 12.14 -9.05 -2.48
C ILE A 106 12.91 -9.51 -1.23
N ARG A 107 12.20 -9.87 -0.15
CA ARG A 107 12.79 -10.46 1.06
C ARG A 107 13.55 -11.75 0.78
N LYS A 108 13.08 -12.57 -0.16
CA LYS A 108 13.77 -13.80 -0.59
C LYS A 108 15.05 -13.50 -1.38
N PHE A 109 15.09 -12.39 -2.12
CA PHE A 109 16.29 -11.95 -2.83
C PHE A 109 17.32 -11.33 -1.90
N SER A 110 16.89 -10.50 -0.94
CA SER A 110 17.79 -9.84 0.01
C SER A 110 18.45 -10.81 0.99
N SER A 111 17.83 -11.97 1.27
CA SER A 111 18.40 -13.03 2.11
C SER A 111 19.41 -13.95 1.41
N LEU A 112 19.58 -13.84 0.08
CA LEU A 112 20.58 -14.62 -0.69
C LEU A 112 21.99 -14.01 -0.62
N ARG A 113 22.15 -12.89 0.10
CA ARG A 113 23.38 -12.10 0.18
C ARG A 113 24.22 -12.47 1.39
#